data_AF-A0A831LHA6-F1
#
_entry.id   AF-A0A831LHA6-F1
#
_cell.length_a   1.000
_cell.length_b   1.000
_cell.length_c   1.000
_cell.angle_alpha   90.00
_cell.angle_beta   90.00
_cell.angle_gamma   90.00
#
_symmetry.space_group_name_H-M   'P 1'
#
loop_
_entity.id
_entity.type
_entity.pdbx_description
1 polymer ?
#
loop_
_entity_poly.entity_id
_entity_poly.type
_entity_poly.pdbx_seq_one_letter_code
_entity_poly.pdbx_strand_id
1 'polypeptide(L)'
;MRHVLSPKGWATFVVNEVEPDPKAGDWAKAGLMPSPVLVPPARLADVAGLCAEERLGVTSVALGYTKREPKNWFEMVLGWKRYWVRLVPDWSASAPLSASAHRLYVMCTERMCDLSPLFALADPLTWPKYAARIVRTYVTADVPNRWIPICDKVDCSNFGLGVGTEVMDILSTPRRLYYLFKLAYDKSKDTRIMGYRLGLWTVDPSRPPTNPDDMEPRGGFTLAASIALSLVAHVIPLEEVMRYLRLRIKTLS
;
A
#
# COMPACT_ATOMS: atom_id res chain seq x y z
N MET A 1 15.97 20.37 4.52
CA MET A 1 15.19 19.22 5.03
C MET A 1 13.75 19.67 5.26
N ARG A 2 12.77 19.06 4.59
CA ARG A 2 11.35 19.34 4.83
C ARG A 2 10.73 18.12 5.51
N HIS A 3 10.28 18.28 6.74
CA HIS A 3 9.49 17.26 7.43
C HIS A 3 8.06 17.34 6.91
N VAL A 4 7.60 16.29 6.25
CA VAL A 4 6.21 16.23 5.76
C VAL A 4 5.47 15.19 6.58
N LEU A 5 4.59 15.67 7.46
CA LEU A 5 3.46 14.91 7.98
C LEU A 5 2.48 14.72 6.83
N SER A 6 2.01 13.50 6.61
CA SER A 6 0.95 13.25 5.64
C SER A 6 -0.38 13.00 6.32
N PRO A 7 -1.37 13.89 6.13
CA PRO A 7 -2.71 13.63 6.61
C PRO A 7 -3.69 13.23 5.49
N LYS A 8 -3.29 13.14 4.20
CA LYS A 8 -4.28 13.28 3.09
C LYS A 8 -4.17 12.34 1.88
N GLY A 9 -3.30 11.33 1.83
CA GLY A 9 -3.31 10.42 0.67
C GLY A 9 -2.27 9.30 0.68
N TRP A 10 -2.05 8.69 -0.49
CA TRP A 10 -0.98 7.70 -0.74
C TRP A 10 0.31 8.40 -1.19
N ALA A 11 1.47 7.93 -0.74
CA ALA A 11 2.74 8.61 -1.03
C ALA A 11 3.13 8.39 -2.49
N THR A 12 3.19 9.46 -3.27
CA THR A 12 3.70 9.41 -4.66
C THR A 12 4.86 10.39 -4.84
N PHE A 13 5.85 9.95 -5.62
CA PHE A 13 7.13 10.62 -5.81
C PHE A 13 7.37 10.77 -7.31
N VAL A 14 7.63 12.00 -7.75
CA VAL A 14 8.20 12.24 -9.07
C VAL A 14 9.69 11.93 -8.96
N VAL A 15 10.16 10.92 -9.69
CA VAL A 15 11.55 10.45 -9.60
C VAL A 15 12.29 10.59 -10.92
N ASN A 16 13.62 10.56 -10.85
CA ASN A 16 14.51 10.61 -12.02
C ASN A 16 14.71 9.23 -12.63
N GLU A 17 15.23 9.22 -13.88
CA GLU A 17 15.68 7.99 -14.50
C GLU A 17 16.94 7.55 -13.79
N VAL A 18 17.03 6.26 -13.45
CA VAL A 18 18.18 5.70 -12.76
C VAL A 18 18.70 4.49 -13.51
N GLU A 19 20.02 4.29 -13.45
CA GLU A 19 20.61 3.01 -13.84
C GLU A 19 20.32 1.95 -12.77
N PRO A 20 20.27 0.65 -13.12
CA PRO A 20 20.02 -0.46 -12.20
C PRO A 20 21.13 -0.74 -11.16
N ASP A 21 21.92 0.27 -10.79
CA ASP A 21 22.97 0.19 -9.78
C ASP A 21 22.55 0.96 -8.52
N PRO A 22 22.35 0.27 -7.37
CA PRO A 22 22.07 0.91 -6.10
C PRO A 22 23.13 1.95 -5.65
N LYS A 23 24.37 1.85 -6.16
CA LYS A 23 25.49 2.75 -5.83
C LYS A 23 25.68 3.89 -6.81
N ALA A 24 25.06 3.83 -7.99
CA ALA A 24 25.21 4.83 -9.04
C ALA A 24 23.82 5.36 -9.45
N GLY A 25 23.60 6.66 -9.29
CA GLY A 25 22.39 7.32 -9.77
C GLY A 25 21.75 8.30 -8.78
N ASP A 26 20.92 9.18 -9.32
CA ASP A 26 20.16 10.19 -8.57
C ASP A 26 18.84 9.61 -8.04
N TRP A 27 18.97 8.56 -7.22
CA TRP A 27 17.84 7.94 -6.53
C TRP A 27 17.17 8.93 -5.58
N ALA A 28 15.85 9.04 -5.66
CA ALA A 28 15.06 9.79 -4.69
C ALA A 28 15.00 9.00 -3.38
N LYS A 29 15.66 9.50 -2.33
CA LYS A 29 15.74 8.82 -1.04
C LYS A 29 14.64 9.30 -0.10
N ALA A 30 14.02 8.35 0.57
CA ALA A 30 12.94 8.53 1.52
C ALA A 30 13.31 7.82 2.83
N GLY A 31 13.61 8.57 3.89
CA GLY A 31 13.80 7.99 5.23
C GLY A 31 12.45 7.64 5.86
N LEU A 32 12.35 6.48 6.50
CA LEU A 32 11.13 6.01 7.18
C LEU A 32 11.31 6.20 8.71
N MET A 33 10.57 7.16 9.29
CA MET A 33 10.64 7.43 10.74
C MET A 33 9.31 7.18 11.45
N PRO A 34 9.29 6.89 12.78
CA PRO A 34 10.44 6.78 13.70
C PRO A 34 10.98 5.35 13.89
N SER A 35 10.41 4.33 13.24
CA SER A 35 10.96 2.97 13.27
C SER A 35 10.66 2.25 11.96
N PRO A 36 11.42 1.21 11.62
CA PRO A 36 11.43 0.59 10.31
C PRO A 36 10.13 -0.15 10.07
N VAL A 37 9.87 -0.36 8.80
CA VAL A 37 8.85 -1.29 8.36
C VAL A 37 9.48 -2.67 8.37
N LEU A 38 8.95 -3.57 9.20
CA LEU A 38 9.46 -4.93 9.28
C LEU A 38 8.92 -5.73 8.10
N VAL A 39 9.85 -6.36 7.38
CA VAL A 39 9.55 -7.29 6.29
C VAL A 39 9.72 -8.71 6.82
N PRO A 40 8.70 -9.57 6.64
CA PRO A 40 8.66 -10.93 7.14
C PRO A 40 9.58 -11.89 6.35
N PRO A 41 10.10 -12.96 6.98
CA PRO A 41 10.96 -13.97 6.35
C PRO A 41 10.49 -14.48 4.98
N ALA A 42 9.20 -14.86 4.88
CA ALA A 42 8.65 -15.40 3.63
C ALA A 42 8.81 -14.42 2.44
N ARG A 43 8.65 -13.11 2.68
CA ARG A 43 8.81 -12.08 1.64
C ARG A 43 10.27 -11.72 1.38
N LEU A 44 11.16 -12.02 2.32
CA LEU A 44 12.60 -11.84 2.14
C LEU A 44 13.20 -12.90 1.22
N ALA A 45 12.70 -14.13 1.30
CA ALA A 45 13.04 -15.18 0.35
C ALA A 45 12.73 -14.74 -1.09
N ASP A 46 11.55 -14.14 -1.31
CA ASP A 46 11.11 -13.63 -2.61
C ASP A 46 12.07 -12.53 -3.12
N VAL A 47 12.35 -11.49 -2.31
CA VAL A 47 13.02 -10.26 -2.79
C VAL A 47 14.54 -10.33 -2.75
N ALA A 48 15.11 -10.96 -1.73
CA ALA A 48 16.53 -10.91 -1.46
C ALA A 48 17.23 -12.24 -1.74
N GLY A 49 16.49 -13.31 -2.09
CA GLY A 49 17.04 -14.67 -2.17
C GLY A 49 17.66 -15.13 -0.84
N LEU A 50 17.32 -14.44 0.26
CA LEU A 50 17.84 -14.72 1.58
C LEU A 50 16.92 -15.73 2.25
N CYS A 51 17.45 -16.90 2.60
CA CYS A 51 16.86 -17.75 3.63
C CYS A 51 17.09 -17.11 5.01
N ALA A 52 16.55 -15.92 5.22
CA ALA A 52 16.62 -15.24 6.50
C ALA A 52 15.48 -15.77 7.39
N GLU A 53 15.81 -16.45 8.48
CA GLU A 53 14.83 -16.83 9.51
C GLU A 53 14.33 -15.61 10.30
N GLU A 54 15.07 -14.50 10.25
CA GLU A 54 14.81 -13.28 10.99
C GLU A 54 14.11 -12.20 10.15
N ARG A 55 13.36 -11.31 10.83
CA ARG A 55 12.71 -10.15 10.21
C ARG A 55 13.73 -9.07 9.90
N LEU A 56 13.63 -8.44 8.73
CA LEU A 56 14.47 -7.29 8.37
C LEU A 56 13.73 -5.98 8.55
N GLY A 57 14.44 -4.95 9.01
CA GLY A 57 13.92 -3.60 9.19
C GLY A 57 14.26 -2.71 8.01
N VAL A 58 13.25 -2.35 7.20
CA VAL A 58 13.42 -1.33 6.17
C VAL A 58 13.36 0.06 6.81
N THR A 59 14.49 0.76 6.82
CA THR A 59 14.68 2.10 7.42
C THR A 59 14.59 3.22 6.40
N SER A 60 14.87 2.92 5.13
CA SER A 60 14.80 3.89 4.05
C SER A 60 14.36 3.22 2.74
N VAL A 61 13.83 4.02 1.83
CA VAL A 61 13.47 3.62 0.47
C VAL A 61 14.21 4.51 -0.51
N ALA A 62 14.75 3.92 -1.58
CA ALA A 62 15.31 4.63 -2.72
C ALA A 62 14.42 4.37 -3.94
N LEU A 63 13.90 5.43 -4.54
CA LEU A 63 12.95 5.37 -5.64
C LEU A 63 13.61 5.91 -6.92
N GLY A 64 13.37 5.24 -8.05
CA GLY A 64 13.79 5.67 -9.37
C GLY A 64 12.88 5.08 -10.44
N TYR A 65 12.91 5.63 -11.65
CA TYR A 65 12.24 5.01 -12.79
C TYR A 65 13.26 4.48 -13.78
N THR A 66 12.89 3.44 -14.50
CA THR A 66 13.69 2.91 -15.62
C THR A 66 12.79 2.51 -16.77
N LYS A 67 13.29 2.69 -18.00
CA LYS A 67 12.66 2.15 -19.21
C LYS A 67 13.18 0.75 -19.56
N ARG A 68 14.27 0.32 -18.93
CA ARG A 68 14.96 -0.93 -19.22
C ARG A 68 14.75 -1.89 -18.07
N GLU A 69 14.46 -3.13 -18.41
CA GLU A 69 14.36 -4.20 -17.43
C GLU A 69 15.73 -4.46 -16.78
N PRO A 70 15.84 -4.31 -15.45
CA PRO A 70 17.09 -4.50 -14.74
C PRO A 70 17.38 -5.99 -14.51
N LYS A 71 18.61 -6.44 -14.82
CA LYS A 71 19.05 -7.81 -14.55
C LYS A 71 19.31 -8.03 -13.06
N ASN A 72 18.93 -9.20 -12.53
CA ASN A 72 19.15 -9.61 -11.13
C ASN A 72 18.39 -8.76 -10.09
N TRP A 73 17.22 -8.25 -10.46
CA TRP A 73 16.28 -7.62 -9.54
C TRP A 73 15.02 -8.49 -9.42
N PHE A 74 14.36 -8.44 -8.27
CA PHE A 74 13.09 -9.12 -8.12
C PHE A 74 11.99 -8.33 -8.81
N GLU A 75 11.33 -8.94 -9.78
CA GLU A 75 10.15 -8.36 -10.43
C GLU A 75 8.93 -8.55 -9.52
N MET A 76 8.26 -7.45 -9.19
CA MET A 76 7.03 -7.43 -8.42
C MET A 76 5.91 -6.86 -9.25
N VAL A 77 4.94 -7.71 -9.59
CA VAL A 77 3.73 -7.33 -10.30
C VAL A 77 2.59 -7.19 -9.29
N LEU A 78 2.08 -5.97 -9.15
CA LEU A 78 0.97 -5.61 -8.28
C LEU A 78 -0.18 -5.15 -9.18
N GLY A 79 -1.09 -6.07 -9.53
CA GLY A 79 -2.20 -5.77 -10.43
C GLY A 79 -1.68 -5.32 -11.80
N TRP A 80 -1.99 -4.08 -12.19
CA TRP A 80 -1.49 -3.48 -13.43
C TRP A 80 -0.16 -2.74 -13.28
N LYS A 81 0.38 -2.62 -12.06
CA LYS A 81 1.66 -1.96 -11.81
C LYS A 81 2.79 -2.97 -11.72
N ARG A 82 3.94 -2.60 -12.27
CA ARG A 82 5.14 -3.41 -12.27
C ARG A 82 6.30 -2.63 -11.66
N TYR A 83 7.04 -3.31 -10.81
CA TYR A 83 8.17 -2.76 -10.08
C TYR A 83 9.34 -3.74 -10.11
N TRP A 84 10.55 -3.22 -10.03
CA TRP A 84 11.74 -4.02 -9.73
C TRP A 84 12.29 -3.59 -8.39
N VAL A 85 12.48 -4.55 -7.49
CA VAL A 85 12.90 -4.25 -6.12
C VAL A 85 14.14 -5.02 -5.71
N ARG A 86 14.91 -4.40 -4.81
CA ARG A 86 16.11 -4.99 -4.22
C ARG A 86 16.31 -4.46 -2.80
N LEU A 87 16.63 -5.37 -1.89
CA LEU A 87 17.04 -5.01 -0.52
C LEU A 87 18.56 -4.99 -0.43
N VAL A 88 19.08 -3.93 0.19
CA VAL A 88 20.52 -3.76 0.44
C VAL A 88 20.71 -3.32 1.88
N PRO A 89 21.75 -3.78 2.60
CA PRO A 89 22.06 -3.27 3.94
C PRO A 89 22.15 -1.75 3.96
N ASP A 90 21.51 -1.13 4.94
CA ASP A 90 21.55 0.32 5.14
C ASP A 90 22.51 0.63 6.29
N TRP A 91 23.40 1.61 6.08
CA TRP A 91 24.37 2.04 7.10
C TRP A 91 23.82 3.16 7.98
N SER A 92 22.57 3.60 7.74
CA SER A 92 21.93 4.64 8.54
C SER A 92 21.52 4.08 9.91
N ALA A 93 21.98 4.74 10.98
CA ALA A 93 21.74 4.37 12.39
C ALA A 93 20.28 4.52 12.85
N SER A 94 19.32 4.63 11.92
CA SER A 94 17.88 4.76 12.21
C SER A 94 17.15 3.42 12.34
N ALA A 95 17.84 2.29 12.26
CA ALA A 95 17.24 1.01 12.62
C ALA A 95 17.05 0.89 14.14
N PRO A 96 15.97 0.25 14.62
CA PRO A 96 15.84 -0.14 16.01
C PRO A 96 16.86 -1.22 16.30
N LEU A 97 17.26 -1.30 17.56
CA LEU A 97 18.16 -2.33 18.08
C LEU A 97 17.68 -3.79 17.88
N SER A 98 16.48 -4.00 17.32
CA SER A 98 15.81 -5.30 17.20
C SER A 98 15.78 -5.90 15.78
N ALA A 99 16.39 -5.26 14.77
CA ALA A 99 16.45 -5.80 13.40
C ALA A 99 17.58 -5.16 12.58
N SER A 100 18.16 -5.91 11.63
CA SER A 100 19.17 -5.38 10.71
C SER A 100 18.57 -4.33 9.78
N ALA A 101 19.26 -3.19 9.67
CA ALA A 101 18.88 -2.04 8.85
C ALA A 101 19.02 -2.33 7.35
N HIS A 102 17.96 -2.12 6.58
CA HIS A 102 17.96 -2.28 5.13
C HIS A 102 17.31 -1.11 4.42
N ARG A 103 17.80 -0.85 3.20
CA ARG A 103 17.20 0.06 2.25
C ARG A 103 16.51 -0.75 1.16
N LEU A 104 15.24 -0.44 0.93
CA LEU A 104 14.51 -0.96 -0.21
C LEU A 104 14.73 -0.05 -1.42
N TYR A 105 15.34 -0.57 -2.47
CA TYR A 105 15.37 0.09 -3.77
C TYR A 105 14.13 -0.33 -4.55
N VAL A 106 13.44 0.64 -5.14
CA VAL A 106 12.25 0.43 -5.98
C VAL A 106 12.47 1.17 -7.30
N MET A 107 12.44 0.40 -8.39
CA MET A 107 12.34 0.93 -9.74
C MET A 107 10.93 0.76 -10.26
N CYS A 108 10.32 1.85 -10.72
CA CYS A 108 9.02 1.84 -11.37
C CYS A 108 9.16 1.95 -12.89
N THR A 109 8.14 1.54 -13.62
CA THR A 109 8.06 1.71 -15.08
C THR A 109 7.75 3.14 -15.51
N GLU A 110 7.31 3.98 -14.58
CA GLU A 110 6.88 5.36 -14.82
C GLU A 110 7.55 6.33 -13.84
N ARG A 111 7.58 7.62 -14.21
CA ARG A 111 8.16 8.69 -13.37
C ARG A 111 7.45 8.89 -12.04
N MET A 112 6.20 8.45 -11.93
CA MET A 112 5.40 8.50 -10.72
C MET A 112 5.56 7.19 -9.93
N CYS A 113 6.48 7.19 -8.98
CA CYS A 113 6.71 6.06 -8.08
C CYS A 113 5.90 6.18 -6.78
N ASP A 114 5.67 5.06 -6.11
CA ASP A 114 4.97 4.99 -4.83
C ASP A 114 5.56 3.90 -3.90
N LEU A 115 5.04 3.83 -2.67
CA LEU A 115 5.52 2.88 -1.65
C LEU A 115 4.79 1.53 -1.68
N SER A 116 4.07 1.23 -2.75
CA SER A 116 3.29 0.01 -2.88
C SER A 116 4.09 -1.28 -2.77
N PRO A 117 5.33 -1.36 -3.29
CA PRO A 117 6.15 -2.54 -3.05
C PRO A 117 6.45 -2.76 -1.58
N LEU A 118 6.78 -1.70 -0.83
CA LEU A 118 7.00 -1.80 0.61
C LEU A 118 5.73 -2.25 1.35
N PHE A 119 4.57 -1.75 0.92
CA PHE A 119 3.28 -2.11 1.49
C PHE A 119 2.90 -3.56 1.24
N ALA A 120 3.09 -4.06 0.02
CA ALA A 120 2.89 -5.46 -0.31
C ALA A 120 3.84 -6.37 0.48
N LEU A 121 5.12 -5.99 0.61
CA LEU A 121 6.11 -6.74 1.38
C LEU A 121 5.82 -6.78 2.88
N ALA A 122 5.19 -5.73 3.42
CA ALA A 122 4.77 -5.70 4.81
C ALA A 122 3.56 -6.62 5.11
N ASP A 123 2.90 -7.16 4.08
CA ASP A 123 1.74 -8.06 4.11
C ASP A 123 0.57 -7.55 4.99
N PRO A 124 -0.40 -6.84 4.40
CA PRO A 124 -1.54 -6.31 5.14
C PRO A 124 -2.49 -7.38 5.71
N LEU A 125 -2.45 -8.63 5.22
CA LEU A 125 -3.29 -9.73 5.72
C LEU A 125 -2.65 -10.43 6.91
N THR A 126 -1.34 -10.67 6.85
CA THR A 126 -0.63 -11.42 7.91
C THR A 126 -0.06 -10.50 8.99
N TRP A 127 0.51 -9.35 8.60
CA TRP A 127 1.12 -8.37 9.52
C TRP A 127 0.59 -6.95 9.30
N PRO A 128 -0.73 -6.72 9.49
CA PRO A 128 -1.37 -5.42 9.25
C PRO A 128 -0.74 -4.27 10.06
N LYS A 129 -0.09 -4.56 11.19
CA LYS A 129 0.61 -3.56 12.00
C LYS A 129 1.79 -2.93 11.24
N TYR A 130 2.49 -3.68 10.41
CA TYR A 130 3.62 -3.19 9.62
C TYR A 130 3.14 -2.46 8.37
N ALA A 131 2.15 -3.01 7.65
CA ALA A 131 1.57 -2.37 6.48
C ALA A 131 0.89 -1.04 6.81
N ALA A 132 0.09 -0.98 7.88
CA ALA A 132 -0.57 0.24 8.34
C ALA A 132 0.42 1.33 8.76
N ARG A 133 1.64 0.95 9.14
CA ARG A 133 2.69 1.89 9.53
C ARG A 133 3.18 2.72 8.36
N ILE A 134 3.24 2.15 7.16
CA ILE A 134 3.67 2.86 5.94
C ILE A 134 2.78 4.09 5.70
N VAL A 135 1.49 3.94 5.97
CA VAL A 135 0.47 5.00 5.84
C VAL A 135 0.69 6.11 6.87
N ARG A 136 1.26 5.79 8.06
CA ARG A 136 1.58 6.75 9.13
C ARG A 136 3.03 7.24 9.10
N THR A 137 3.85 6.68 8.22
CA THR A 137 5.29 6.92 8.26
C THR A 137 5.60 8.31 7.75
N TYR A 138 6.51 8.98 8.45
CA TYR A 138 7.10 10.22 7.98
C TYR A 138 8.05 9.89 6.86
N VAL A 139 7.85 10.54 5.71
CA VAL A 139 8.80 10.46 4.61
C VAL A 139 9.57 11.77 4.55
N THR A 140 10.83 11.70 4.96
CA THR A 140 11.80 12.76 4.66
C THR A 140 12.37 12.46 3.28
N ALA A 141 12.02 13.26 2.27
CA ALA A 141 12.57 13.14 0.92
C ALA A 141 13.05 14.48 0.37
N ASP A 142 13.98 14.42 -0.57
CA ASP A 142 14.61 15.59 -1.20
C ASP A 142 13.77 16.19 -2.36
N VAL A 143 12.68 15.52 -2.75
CA VAL A 143 11.78 15.94 -3.84
C VAL A 143 10.43 16.45 -3.30
N PRO A 144 9.72 17.33 -4.04
CA PRO A 144 8.38 17.76 -3.67
C PRO A 144 7.39 16.59 -3.83
N ASN A 145 7.17 15.90 -2.72
CA ASN A 145 6.23 14.78 -2.65
C ASN A 145 4.80 15.29 -2.75
N ARG A 146 3.96 14.56 -3.48
CA ARG A 146 2.51 14.77 -3.45
C ARG A 146 1.84 13.51 -2.94
N TRP A 147 0.97 13.72 -1.96
CA TRP A 147 0.06 12.68 -1.49
C TRP A 147 -1.16 12.75 -2.40
N ILE A 148 -1.15 11.94 -3.45
CA ILE A 148 -2.21 11.94 -4.46
C ILE A 148 -2.96 10.61 -4.33
N PRO A 149 -4.30 10.60 -4.38
CA PRO A 149 -5.01 9.37 -4.59
C PRO A 149 -4.54 8.68 -5.88
N ILE A 150 -4.45 7.35 -5.89
CA ILE A 150 -4.12 6.63 -7.12
C ILE A 150 -5.38 6.63 -8.00
N CYS A 151 -5.41 7.55 -8.97
CA CYS A 151 -6.59 7.85 -9.80
C CYS A 151 -6.53 7.24 -11.20
N ASP A 152 -5.57 6.36 -11.43
CA ASP A 152 -5.29 5.76 -12.74
C ASP A 152 -6.50 4.95 -13.23
N LYS A 153 -7.19 4.26 -12.32
CA LYS A 153 -8.35 3.39 -12.62
C LYS A 153 -9.66 3.80 -11.93
N VAL A 154 -9.62 4.77 -11.02
CA VAL A 154 -10.80 5.20 -10.26
C VAL A 154 -11.05 6.69 -10.49
N ASP A 155 -12.31 7.06 -10.69
CA ASP A 155 -12.66 8.47 -10.86
C ASP A 155 -12.50 9.23 -9.53
N CYS A 156 -11.43 10.02 -9.45
CA CYS A 156 -11.13 10.81 -8.28
C CYS A 156 -11.80 12.17 -8.20
N SER A 157 -12.58 12.56 -9.21
CA SER A 157 -13.21 13.88 -9.27
C SER A 157 -14.14 14.18 -8.08
N ASN A 158 -14.69 13.14 -7.45
CA ASN A 158 -15.59 13.24 -6.30
C ASN A 158 -14.93 12.99 -4.94
N PHE A 159 -13.58 12.98 -4.85
CA PHE A 159 -12.86 12.86 -3.57
C PHE A 159 -12.96 14.19 -2.80
N GLY A 160 -14.16 14.47 -2.29
CA GLY A 160 -14.48 15.71 -1.58
C GLY A 160 -13.62 15.93 -0.33
N LEU A 161 -13.36 17.21 -0.06
CA LEU A 161 -12.69 17.75 1.12
C LEU A 161 -13.45 17.36 2.42
N GLY A 162 -13.16 16.19 2.98
CA GLY A 162 -13.73 15.73 4.26
C GLY A 162 -13.58 14.23 4.52
N VAL A 163 -13.49 13.42 3.44
CA VAL A 163 -13.36 11.95 3.55
C VAL A 163 -11.90 11.50 3.73
N GLY A 164 -10.94 12.40 3.50
CA GLY A 164 -9.50 12.09 3.57
C GLY A 164 -9.04 11.55 4.92
N THR A 165 -9.53 12.08 6.04
CA THR A 165 -9.13 11.63 7.38
C THR A 165 -9.59 10.20 7.65
N GLU A 166 -10.88 9.89 7.42
CA GLU A 166 -11.42 8.53 7.65
C GLU A 166 -10.78 7.49 6.72
N VAL A 167 -10.50 7.85 5.46
CA VAL A 167 -9.79 6.98 4.50
C VAL A 167 -8.40 6.61 5.01
N MET A 168 -7.66 7.61 5.48
CA MET A 168 -6.32 7.40 6.03
C MET A 168 -6.39 6.66 7.37
N ASP A 169 -7.41 6.88 8.18
CA ASP A 169 -7.64 6.15 9.43
C ASP A 169 -7.94 4.67 9.19
N ILE A 170 -8.70 4.34 8.14
CA ILE A 170 -8.93 2.95 7.72
C ILE A 170 -7.62 2.27 7.37
N LEU A 171 -6.81 2.89 6.50
CA LEU A 171 -5.53 2.32 6.04
C LEU A 171 -4.45 2.28 7.12
N SER A 172 -4.50 3.23 8.06
CA SER A 172 -3.49 3.39 9.10
C SER A 172 -3.82 2.64 10.39
N THR A 173 -5.04 2.14 10.55
CA THR A 173 -5.45 1.34 11.72
C THR A 173 -5.29 -0.15 11.41
N PRO A 174 -4.39 -0.89 12.08
CA PRO A 174 -4.09 -2.29 11.72
C PRO A 174 -5.32 -3.18 11.64
N ARG A 175 -6.25 -3.05 12.59
CA ARG A 175 -7.48 -3.84 12.62
C ARG A 175 -8.42 -3.51 11.45
N ARG A 176 -8.57 -2.22 11.11
CA ARG A 176 -9.41 -1.81 9.98
C ARG A 176 -8.75 -2.20 8.66
N LEU A 177 -7.43 -2.01 8.52
CA LEU A 177 -6.66 -2.44 7.36
C LEU A 177 -6.79 -3.95 7.12
N TYR A 178 -6.60 -4.76 8.16
CA TYR A 178 -6.75 -6.22 8.07
C TYR A 178 -8.13 -6.62 7.54
N TYR A 179 -9.20 -6.08 8.12
CA TYR A 179 -10.56 -6.42 7.66
C TYR A 179 -10.92 -5.79 6.31
N LEU A 180 -10.30 -4.67 5.93
CA LEU A 180 -10.43 -4.08 4.59
C LEU A 180 -9.84 -5.02 3.53
N PHE A 181 -8.66 -5.59 3.79
CA PHE A 181 -8.04 -6.57 2.90
C PHE A 181 -8.75 -7.92 2.97
N LYS A 182 -9.09 -8.41 4.16
CA LYS A 182 -9.82 -9.67 4.33
C LYS A 182 -11.16 -9.63 3.60
N LEU A 183 -11.98 -8.61 3.85
CA LEU A 183 -12.62 -7.78 2.82
C LEU A 183 -12.61 -8.30 1.39
N ALA A 184 -11.52 -8.01 0.70
CA ALA A 184 -11.30 -8.25 -0.70
C ALA A 184 -11.28 -9.75 -1.06
N TYR A 185 -10.79 -10.62 -0.17
CA TYR A 185 -10.58 -12.05 -0.44
C TYR A 185 -11.64 -12.98 0.17
N ASP A 186 -12.25 -12.61 1.29
CA ASP A 186 -13.18 -13.43 2.07
C ASP A 186 -14.48 -12.64 2.32
N LYS A 187 -15.56 -13.11 1.68
CA LYS A 187 -16.91 -12.56 1.84
C LYS A 187 -17.80 -13.43 2.74
N SER A 188 -17.21 -14.25 3.61
CA SER A 188 -17.96 -15.00 4.62
C SER A 188 -18.83 -14.07 5.49
N LYS A 189 -19.90 -14.63 6.06
CA LYS A 189 -20.82 -13.89 6.92
C LYS A 189 -20.07 -13.22 8.09
N ASP A 190 -19.16 -13.94 8.72
CA ASP A 190 -18.40 -13.46 9.88
C ASP A 190 -17.48 -12.30 9.52
N THR A 191 -16.78 -12.39 8.38
CA THR A 191 -15.93 -11.31 7.89
C THR A 191 -16.75 -10.07 7.54
N ARG A 192 -17.93 -10.23 6.92
CA ARG A 192 -18.84 -9.11 6.66
C ARG A 192 -19.43 -8.49 7.94
N ILE A 193 -19.75 -9.29 8.97
CA ILE A 193 -20.19 -8.78 10.29
C ILE A 193 -19.10 -7.91 10.91
N MET A 194 -17.85 -8.39 10.87
CA MET A 194 -16.72 -7.61 11.37
C MET A 194 -16.48 -6.35 10.53
N GLY A 195 -16.62 -6.45 9.22
CA GLY A 195 -16.61 -5.31 8.29
C GLY A 195 -17.61 -4.23 8.66
N TYR A 196 -18.85 -4.63 8.92
CA TYR A 196 -19.93 -3.74 9.32
C TYR A 196 -19.62 -3.04 10.66
N ARG A 197 -19.22 -3.82 11.68
CA ARG A 197 -18.82 -3.29 13.00
C ARG A 197 -17.66 -2.30 12.94
N LEU A 198 -16.79 -2.42 11.95
CA LEU A 198 -15.63 -1.55 11.75
C LEU A 198 -15.90 -0.35 10.83
N GLY A 199 -17.12 -0.19 10.31
CA GLY A 199 -17.49 0.88 9.38
C GLY A 199 -16.99 0.68 7.96
N LEU A 200 -16.59 -0.54 7.60
CA LEU A 200 -16.04 -0.88 6.28
C LEU A 200 -17.12 -1.42 5.33
N TRP A 201 -18.17 -2.03 5.88
CA TRP A 201 -19.27 -2.65 5.14
C TRP A 201 -20.61 -2.00 5.51
N THR A 202 -21.52 -1.90 4.55
CA THR A 202 -22.71 -1.03 4.70
C THR A 202 -23.89 -1.70 5.40
N VAL A 203 -23.99 -3.03 5.32
CA VAL A 203 -25.16 -3.79 5.80
C VAL A 203 -24.73 -4.81 6.85
N ASP A 204 -25.48 -4.92 7.94
CA ASP A 204 -25.27 -5.97 8.95
C ASP A 204 -25.75 -7.34 8.41
N PRO A 205 -24.85 -8.30 8.14
CA PRO A 205 -25.24 -9.62 7.61
C PRO A 205 -26.00 -10.48 8.63
N SER A 206 -26.05 -10.08 9.90
CA SER A 206 -26.79 -10.78 10.95
C SER A 206 -28.28 -10.43 10.97
N ARG A 207 -28.68 -9.34 10.31
CA ARG A 207 -30.08 -8.91 10.24
C ARG A 207 -30.78 -9.49 9.00
N PRO A 208 -32.08 -9.82 9.08
CA PRO A 208 -32.86 -10.14 7.90
C PRO A 208 -32.90 -8.91 6.97
N PRO A 209 -32.86 -9.11 5.64
CA PRO A 209 -32.93 -8.01 4.70
C PRO A 209 -34.28 -7.32 4.87
N THR A 210 -34.26 -6.01 5.10
CA THR A 210 -35.45 -5.18 5.21
C THR A 210 -36.02 -4.82 3.84
N ASN A 211 -35.21 -4.90 2.77
CA ASN A 211 -35.61 -4.63 1.40
C ASN A 211 -35.33 -5.86 0.50
N PRO A 212 -36.27 -6.30 -0.36
CA PRO A 212 -36.05 -7.36 -1.34
C PRO A 212 -34.84 -7.15 -2.27
N ASP A 213 -34.50 -5.89 -2.59
CA ASP A 213 -33.33 -5.54 -3.41
C ASP A 213 -31.98 -5.82 -2.70
N ASP A 214 -32.00 -6.13 -1.39
CA ASP A 214 -30.81 -6.58 -0.66
C ASP A 214 -30.50 -8.08 -0.89
N MET A 215 -31.29 -8.80 -1.69
CA MET A 215 -31.02 -10.19 -2.07
C MET A 215 -29.89 -10.29 -3.09
N GLU A 216 -28.66 -10.15 -2.57
CA GLU A 216 -27.37 -10.32 -3.26
C GLU A 216 -26.95 -9.18 -4.23
N PRO A 217 -25.79 -8.54 -3.99
CA PRO A 217 -24.95 -8.67 -2.80
C PRO A 217 -25.54 -7.87 -1.62
N ARG A 218 -25.71 -8.51 -0.46
CA ARG A 218 -26.19 -7.89 0.81
C ARG A 218 -25.24 -6.79 1.32
N GLY A 219 -25.32 -5.62 0.68
CA GLY A 219 -24.46 -4.47 0.92
C GLY A 219 -23.14 -4.50 0.15
N GLY A 220 -22.33 -3.46 0.38
CA GLY A 220 -21.00 -3.31 -0.20
C GLY A 220 -20.08 -2.57 0.74
N PHE A 221 -18.94 -2.14 0.23
CA PHE A 221 -18.04 -1.28 0.97
C PHE A 221 -18.70 0.09 1.25
N THR A 222 -18.40 0.68 2.39
CA THR A 222 -18.75 2.09 2.63
C THR A 222 -18.00 2.98 1.62
N LEU A 223 -18.42 4.24 1.46
CA LEU A 223 -17.74 5.17 0.55
C LEU A 223 -16.26 5.35 0.96
N ALA A 224 -16.00 5.56 2.26
CA ALA A 224 -14.64 5.69 2.77
C ALA A 224 -13.81 4.42 2.56
N ALA A 225 -14.38 3.23 2.78
CA ALA A 225 -13.68 1.97 2.54
C ALA A 225 -13.43 1.72 1.04
N SER A 226 -14.37 2.10 0.18
CA SER A 226 -14.19 2.02 -1.29
C SER A 226 -13.04 2.93 -1.74
N ILE A 227 -12.98 4.14 -1.18
CA ILE A 227 -11.88 5.08 -1.45
C ILE A 227 -10.55 4.53 -0.90
N ALA A 228 -10.53 4.02 0.32
CA ALA A 228 -9.34 3.39 0.89
C ALA A 228 -8.84 2.24 0.00
N LEU A 229 -9.72 1.36 -0.47
CA LEU A 229 -9.38 0.30 -1.42
C LEU A 229 -8.85 0.85 -2.74
N SER A 230 -9.38 1.95 -3.26
CA SER A 230 -8.89 2.54 -4.52
C SER A 230 -7.41 2.96 -4.43
N LEU A 231 -6.96 3.43 -3.27
CA LEU A 231 -5.56 3.82 -3.04
C LEU A 231 -4.60 2.62 -3.09
N VAL A 232 -5.11 1.42 -2.83
CA VAL A 232 -4.35 0.17 -2.78
C VAL A 232 -4.92 -0.86 -3.77
N ALA A 233 -5.62 -0.40 -4.81
CA ALA A 233 -6.38 -1.29 -5.69
C ALA A 233 -5.49 -2.23 -6.52
N HIS A 234 -4.24 -1.84 -6.72
CA HIS A 234 -3.23 -2.64 -7.44
C HIS A 234 -2.63 -3.74 -6.55
N VAL A 235 -2.91 -3.79 -5.23
CA VAL A 235 -2.46 -4.89 -4.34
C VAL A 235 -3.58 -5.85 -3.93
N ILE A 236 -4.75 -5.76 -4.58
CA ILE A 236 -5.93 -6.60 -4.32
C ILE A 236 -6.49 -7.15 -5.64
N PRO A 237 -7.32 -8.21 -5.60
CA PRO A 237 -8.05 -8.68 -6.78
C PRO A 237 -9.17 -7.69 -7.12
N LEU A 238 -8.83 -6.56 -7.77
CA LEU A 238 -9.75 -5.46 -7.99
C LEU A 238 -11.04 -5.92 -8.70
N GLU A 239 -10.91 -6.72 -9.76
CA GLU A 239 -12.02 -7.20 -10.59
C GLU A 239 -13.11 -7.92 -9.76
N GLU A 240 -12.70 -8.76 -8.80
CA GLU A 240 -13.61 -9.48 -7.90
C GLU A 240 -14.33 -8.54 -6.91
N VAL A 241 -13.72 -7.40 -6.64
CA VAL A 241 -14.19 -6.43 -5.64
C VAL A 241 -15.04 -5.32 -6.27
N MET A 242 -14.91 -5.06 -7.58
CA MET A 242 -15.54 -3.93 -8.28
C MET A 242 -17.04 -3.78 -7.99
N ARG A 243 -17.79 -4.89 -8.03
CA ARG A 243 -19.26 -4.89 -7.81
C ARG A 243 -19.70 -4.44 -6.42
N TYR A 244 -18.77 -4.42 -5.45
CA TYR A 244 -19.03 -4.03 -4.06
C TYR A 244 -18.57 -2.61 -3.75
N LEU A 245 -17.85 -1.97 -4.67
CA LEU A 245 -17.35 -0.61 -4.49
C LEU A 245 -18.45 0.40 -4.75
N ARG A 246 -18.51 1.44 -3.91
CA ARG A 246 -19.42 2.59 -4.08
C ARG A 246 -18.75 3.73 -4.86
N LEU A 247 -17.92 3.37 -5.84
CA LEU A 247 -17.17 4.31 -6.68
C LEU A 247 -17.42 4.00 -8.16
N ARG A 248 -17.43 5.05 -8.99
CA ARG A 248 -17.37 4.88 -10.45
C ARG A 248 -15.93 4.55 -10.84
N ILE A 249 -15.74 3.36 -11.38
CA ILE A 249 -14.45 2.88 -11.87
C ILE A 249 -14.37 3.29 -13.35
N LYS A 250 -13.23 3.85 -13.77
CA LYS A 250 -13.00 4.11 -15.20
C LYS A 250 -12.89 2.75 -15.86
N THR A 251 -13.81 2.42 -16.76
CA THR A 251 -13.79 1.15 -17.49
C THR A 251 -12.44 0.98 -18.17
N LEU A 252 -11.89 -0.24 -18.07
CA LEU A 252 -10.66 -0.66 -18.75
C LEU A 252 -10.91 -0.61 -20.27
N SER A 253 -10.55 0.52 -20.89
CA SER A 253 -10.31 0.61 -22.34
C SER A 253 -8.82 0.57 -22.60
#